data_AF-A0A661VZ92-F1
#
_entry.id   AF-A0A661VZ92-F1
#
_cell.length_a   1.000
_cell.length_b   1.000
_cell.length_c   1.000
_cell.angle_alpha   90.00
_cell.angle_beta   90.00
_cell.angle_gamma   90.00
#
_symmetry.space_group_name_H-M   'P 1'
#
loop_
_entity.id
_entity.type
_entity.pdbx_description
1 polymer ?
#
loop_
_entity_poly.entity_id
_entity_poly.type
_entity_poly.pdbx_seq_one_letter_code
_entity_poly.pdbx_strand_id
1 'polypeptide(L)'
;MSICEELQTMLRAARLYYEDGLTQQQVADELGVSRPKVSRLLTRARAEGIVRITIVDPFATFGEVEQHLVETFGLREAVVIAGEGLSEEALRRRLGLAAASYLRRTLRDGLRVG
;
A
#
# COMPACT_ATOMS: atom_id res chain seq x y z
N MET A 1 1.02 -25.37 16.80
CA MET A 1 1.38 -24.79 15.49
C MET A 1 2.18 -23.53 15.79
N SER A 2 3.45 -23.50 15.41
CA SER A 2 4.37 -22.41 15.73
C SER A 2 3.92 -21.12 15.02
N ILE A 3 4.10 -19.96 15.66
CA ILE A 3 3.80 -18.64 15.07
C ILE A 3 4.46 -18.49 13.68
N CYS A 4 5.65 -19.06 13.51
CA CYS A 4 6.39 -19.05 12.26
C CYS A 4 5.69 -19.84 11.14
N GLU A 5 5.10 -21.01 11.46
CA GLU A 5 4.36 -21.84 10.49
C GLU A 5 3.11 -21.12 9.98
N GLU A 6 2.44 -20.38 10.86
CA GLU A 6 1.24 -19.61 10.50
C GLU A 6 1.58 -18.44 9.58
N LEU A 7 2.67 -17.70 9.87
CA LEU A 7 3.19 -16.64 9.00
C LEU A 7 3.59 -17.17 7.62
N GLN A 8 4.27 -18.32 7.57
CA GLN A 8 4.66 -18.97 6.31
C GLN A 8 3.43 -19.38 5.49
N THR A 9 2.40 -19.91 6.14
CA THR A 9 1.16 -20.32 5.47
C THR A 9 0.41 -19.11 4.92
N MET A 10 0.35 -18.00 5.67
CA MET A 10 -0.24 -16.75 5.20
C MET A 10 0.52 -16.16 4.01
N LEU A 11 1.85 -16.14 4.07
CA LEU A 11 2.69 -15.67 2.97
C LEU A 11 2.49 -16.50 1.71
N ARG A 12 2.48 -17.84 1.83
CA ARG A 12 2.29 -18.72 0.68
C ARG A 12 0.90 -18.56 0.05
N ALA A 13 -0.15 -18.48 0.86
CA ALA A 13 -1.50 -18.19 0.38
C ALA A 13 -1.58 -16.84 -0.36
N ALA A 14 -0.91 -15.82 0.18
CA ALA A 14 -0.87 -14.49 -0.44
C ALA A 14 -0.17 -14.49 -1.80
N ARG A 15 0.98 -15.17 -1.95
CA ARG A 15 1.69 -15.28 -3.23
C ARG A 15 0.85 -15.97 -4.29
N LEU A 16 0.32 -17.16 -3.98
CA LEU A 16 -0.52 -17.91 -4.91
C LEU A 16 -1.73 -17.09 -5.40
N TYR A 17 -2.32 -16.26 -4.53
CA TYR A 17 -3.47 -15.44 -4.90
C TYR A 17 -3.11 -14.15 -5.65
N TYR A 18 -2.14 -13.37 -5.13
CA TYR A 18 -1.85 -12.03 -5.64
C TYR A 18 -0.73 -11.99 -6.69
N GLU A 19 0.27 -12.87 -6.58
CA GLU A 19 1.38 -12.96 -7.54
C GLU A 19 1.01 -13.92 -8.68
N ASP A 20 0.52 -15.12 -8.36
CA ASP A 20 0.23 -16.16 -9.37
C ASP A 20 -1.20 -16.07 -9.95
N GLY A 21 -2.05 -15.18 -9.40
CA GLY A 21 -3.40 -14.92 -9.91
C GLY A 21 -4.40 -16.06 -9.73
N LEU A 22 -4.12 -17.03 -8.86
CA LEU A 22 -5.02 -18.15 -8.61
C LEU A 22 -6.29 -17.71 -7.89
N THR A 23 -7.41 -18.36 -8.19
CA THR A 23 -8.64 -18.20 -7.42
C THR A 23 -8.48 -18.75 -6.00
N GLN A 24 -9.27 -18.26 -5.04
CA GLN A 24 -9.22 -18.80 -3.67
C GLN A 24 -9.52 -20.30 -3.58
N GLN A 25 -10.24 -20.86 -4.56
CA GLN A 25 -10.47 -22.31 -4.62
C GLN A 25 -9.20 -23.04 -5.04
N GLN A 26 -8.53 -22.59 -6.11
CA GLN A 26 -7.25 -23.18 -6.55
C GLN A 26 -6.15 -23.07 -5.48
N VAL A 27 -6.09 -21.94 -4.76
CA VAL A 27 -5.18 -21.79 -3.60
C VAL A 27 -5.53 -22.79 -2.50
N ALA A 28 -6.82 -23.08 -2.30
CA ALA A 28 -7.26 -24.03 -1.29
C ALA A 28 -6.83 -25.46 -1.64
N ASP A 29 -6.98 -25.82 -2.91
CA ASP A 29 -6.58 -27.12 -3.46
C ASP A 29 -5.04 -27.29 -3.35
N GLU A 30 -4.26 -26.26 -3.71
CA GLU A 30 -2.79 -26.26 -3.63
C GLU A 30 -2.26 -26.35 -2.19
N LEU A 31 -2.94 -25.70 -1.24
CA LEU A 31 -2.54 -25.69 0.18
C LEU A 31 -3.15 -26.85 0.99
N GLY A 32 -4.01 -27.68 0.39
CA GLY A 32 -4.71 -28.75 1.10
C GLY A 32 -5.62 -28.25 2.23
N VAL A 33 -6.24 -27.07 2.06
CA VAL A 33 -7.15 -26.46 3.05
C VAL A 33 -8.49 -26.13 2.41
N SER A 34 -9.48 -25.72 3.23
CA SER A 34 -10.76 -25.27 2.69
C SER A 34 -10.70 -23.84 2.16
N ARG A 35 -11.50 -23.52 1.14
CA ARG A 35 -11.64 -22.15 0.59
C ARG A 35 -11.94 -21.09 1.66
N PRO A 36 -12.83 -21.32 2.66
CA PRO A 36 -13.00 -20.37 3.77
C PRO A 36 -11.74 -20.15 4.60
N LYS A 37 -10.87 -21.17 4.74
CA LYS A 37 -9.58 -21.02 5.43
C LYS A 37 -8.63 -20.13 4.61
N VAL A 38 -8.58 -20.28 3.29
CA VAL A 38 -7.81 -19.36 2.41
C VAL A 38 -8.29 -17.92 2.56
N SER A 39 -9.59 -17.67 2.53
CA SER A 39 -10.16 -16.32 2.73
C SER A 39 -9.71 -15.70 4.06
N ARG A 40 -9.74 -16.49 5.15
CA ARG A 40 -9.25 -16.07 6.47
C ARG A 40 -7.74 -15.79 6.47
N LEU A 41 -6.94 -16.65 5.84
CA LEU A 41 -5.48 -16.46 5.72
C LEU A 41 -5.14 -15.17 4.97
N LEU A 42 -5.78 -14.90 3.83
CA LEU A 42 -5.58 -13.66 3.07
C LEU A 42 -6.01 -12.42 3.85
N THR A 43 -7.12 -12.52 4.58
CA THR A 43 -7.61 -11.43 5.44
C THR A 43 -6.62 -11.12 6.55
N ARG A 44 -6.09 -12.15 7.22
CA ARG A 44 -5.08 -11.99 8.27
C ARG A 44 -3.74 -11.53 7.71
N ALA A 45 -3.32 -12.00 6.54
CA ALA A 45 -2.12 -11.52 5.87
C ALA A 45 -2.18 -10.00 5.59
N ARG A 46 -3.36 -9.46 5.26
CA ARG A 46 -3.56 -8.01 5.15
C ARG A 46 -3.51 -7.31 6.52
N ALA A 47 -4.19 -7.87 7.52
CA ALA A 47 -4.23 -7.30 8.88
C ALA A 47 -2.84 -7.22 9.54
N GLU A 48 -2.02 -8.26 9.34
CA GLU A 48 -0.65 -8.37 9.87
C GLU A 48 0.37 -7.60 9.01
N GLY A 49 -0.06 -6.93 7.92
CA GLY A 49 0.81 -6.13 7.06
C GLY A 49 1.73 -6.93 6.13
N ILE A 50 1.57 -8.27 6.06
CA ILE A 50 2.26 -9.15 5.11
C ILE A 50 1.88 -8.77 3.67
N VAL A 51 0.61 -8.41 3.46
CA VAL A 51 0.09 -7.91 2.18
C VAL A 51 -0.29 -6.44 2.32
N ARG A 52 0.29 -5.59 1.47
CA ARG A 52 -0.14 -4.21 1.28
C ARG A 52 -0.64 -4.03 -0.15
N ILE A 53 -1.88 -3.57 -0.30
CA ILE A 53 -2.47 -3.28 -1.59
C ILE A 53 -2.29 -1.78 -1.87
N THR A 54 -1.68 -1.45 -3.00
CA THR A 54 -1.55 -0.08 -3.47
C THR A 54 -2.41 0.08 -4.72
N ILE A 55 -3.35 1.02 -4.68
CA ILE A 55 -4.12 1.42 -5.84
C ILE A 55 -3.41 2.64 -6.43
N VAL A 56 -2.94 2.50 -7.66
CA VAL A 56 -2.43 3.62 -8.44
C VAL A 56 -3.59 4.13 -9.29
N ASP A 57 -3.99 5.38 -9.05
CA ASP A 57 -4.98 6.06 -9.87
C ASP A 57 -4.24 6.80 -11.00
N PRO A 58 -4.32 6.34 -12.26
CA PRO A 58 -3.64 7.00 -13.37
C PRO A 58 -4.30 8.33 -13.78
N PHE A 59 -5.51 8.63 -13.30
CA PHE A 59 -6.25 9.86 -13.56
C PHE A 59 -6.10 10.90 -12.44
N ALA A 60 -5.49 10.51 -11.31
CA ALA A 60 -5.08 11.42 -10.26
C ALA A 60 -3.84 12.24 -10.68
N THR A 61 -3.91 12.91 -11.83
CA THR A 61 -2.96 13.93 -12.24
C THR A 61 -3.34 15.24 -11.55
N PHE A 62 -2.78 15.46 -10.37
CA PHE A 62 -2.86 16.76 -9.71
C PHE A 62 -1.83 17.76 -10.24
N GLY A 63 -1.13 17.44 -11.34
CA GLY A 63 -0.04 18.26 -11.85
C GLY A 63 -0.42 19.71 -12.12
N GLU A 64 -1.62 19.97 -12.67
CA GLU A 64 -2.12 21.34 -12.87
C GLU A 64 -2.32 22.08 -11.53
N VAL A 65 -2.89 21.40 -10.53
CA VAL A 65 -3.12 21.96 -9.20
C VAL A 65 -1.79 22.19 -8.48
N GLU A 66 -0.87 21.23 -8.54
CA GLU A 66 0.49 21.33 -7.98
C GLU A 66 1.24 22.51 -8.59
N GLN A 67 1.19 22.66 -9.92
CA GLN A 67 1.81 23.78 -10.63
C GLN A 67 1.17 25.11 -10.22
N HIS A 68 -0.16 25.19 -10.13
CA HIS A 68 -0.85 26.40 -9.68
C HIS A 68 -0.44 26.79 -8.25
N LEU A 69 -0.29 25.82 -7.34
CA LEU A 69 0.18 26.07 -5.98
C LEU A 69 1.62 26.60 -5.97
N VAL A 70 2.50 26.02 -6.79
CA VAL A 70 3.88 26.47 -6.94
C VAL A 70 3.95 27.92 -7.42
N GLU A 71 3.21 28.24 -8.49
CA GLU A 71 3.20 29.58 -9.08
C GLU A 71 2.56 30.63 -8.15
N THR A 72 1.43 30.28 -7.53
CA THR A 72 0.66 31.19 -6.67
C THR A 72 1.42 31.54 -5.38
N PHE A 73 2.09 30.56 -4.77
CA PHE A 73 2.72 30.72 -3.45
C PHE A 73 4.25 30.76 -3.50
N GLY A 74 4.87 30.68 -4.68
CA GLY A 74 6.32 30.68 -4.85
C GLY A 74 7.00 29.46 -4.22
N LEU A 75 6.33 28.31 -4.21
CA LEU A 75 6.87 27.07 -3.63
C LEU A 75 7.95 26.47 -4.52
N ARG A 76 8.87 25.69 -3.95
CA ARG A 76 9.83 24.91 -4.75
C ARG A 76 9.16 23.73 -5.47
N GLU A 77 8.25 23.07 -4.77
CA GLU A 77 7.50 21.92 -5.27
C GLU A 77 6.22 21.80 -4.42
N ALA A 78 5.13 21.32 -5.02
CA ALA A 78 3.90 20.96 -4.34
C ALA A 78 3.56 19.51 -4.66
N VAL A 79 3.01 18.78 -3.69
CA VAL A 79 2.52 17.41 -3.86
C VAL A 79 1.08 17.38 -3.36
N VAL A 80 0.17 16.95 -4.22
CA VAL A 80 -1.27 16.88 -3.91
C VAL A 80 -1.71 15.42 -3.89
N ILE A 81 -2.60 15.10 -2.95
CA ILE A 81 -3.21 13.78 -2.85
C ILE A 81 -4.74 13.91 -2.87
N ALA A 82 -5.43 12.91 -3.41
CA ALA A 82 -6.87 12.84 -3.28
C ALA A 82 -7.24 12.55 -1.81
N GLY A 83 -8.08 13.40 -1.23
CA GLY A 83 -8.62 13.22 0.12
C GLY A 83 -10.10 12.84 0.15
N GLU A 84 -10.80 12.93 -0.99
CA GLU A 84 -12.25 12.73 -1.04
C GLU A 84 -12.67 11.33 -0.60
N GLY A 85 -13.66 11.27 0.29
CA GLY A 85 -14.22 10.02 0.82
C GLY A 85 -13.30 9.24 1.79
N LEU A 86 -12.10 9.74 2.11
CA LEU A 86 -11.21 9.09 3.07
C LEU A 86 -11.55 9.47 4.51
N SER A 87 -11.41 8.51 5.43
CA SER A 87 -11.35 8.83 6.86
C SER A 87 -10.10 9.64 7.20
N GLU A 88 -10.10 10.35 8.33
CA GLU A 88 -8.94 11.14 8.74
C GLU A 88 -7.67 10.28 8.90
N GLU A 89 -7.81 9.06 9.44
CA GLU A 89 -6.67 8.15 9.57
C GLU A 89 -6.13 7.71 8.20
N ALA A 90 -7.03 7.39 7.25
CA ALA A 90 -6.64 7.01 5.90
C ALA A 90 -5.97 8.18 5.16
N LEU A 91 -6.49 9.40 5.36
CA LEU A 91 -5.90 10.62 4.82
C LEU A 91 -4.48 10.86 5.37
N ARG A 92 -4.30 10.81 6.69
CA ARG A 92 -2.98 10.95 7.34
C ARG A 92 -1.98 9.91 6.84
N ARG A 93 -2.42 8.66 6.69
CA ARG A 93 -1.60 7.58 6.16
C ARG A 93 -1.16 7.85 4.72
N ARG A 94 -2.08 8.32 3.88
CA ARG A 94 -1.82 8.68 2.48
C ARG A 94 -0.89 9.88 2.36
N LEU A 95 -1.07 10.91 3.20
CA LEU A 95 -0.16 12.05 3.32
C LEU A 95 1.25 11.59 3.69
N GLY A 96 1.37 10.73 4.71
CA GLY A 96 2.65 10.21 5.16
C GLY A 96 3.39 9.43 4.07
N LEU A 97 2.68 8.64 3.27
CA LEU A 97 3.27 7.93 2.13
C LEU A 97 3.76 8.89 1.03
N ALA A 98 2.97 9.92 0.70
CA ALA A 98 3.36 10.92 -0.28
C ALA A 98 4.59 11.72 0.20
N ALA A 99 4.59 12.15 1.46
CA ALA A 99 5.72 12.84 2.09
C ALA A 99 6.98 11.97 2.15
N ALA A 100 6.85 10.69 2.51
CA ALA A 100 7.98 9.76 2.52
C ALA A 100 8.56 9.54 1.12
N SER A 101 7.71 9.44 0.09
CA SER A 101 8.15 9.34 -1.30
C SER A 101 8.89 10.61 -1.76
N TYR A 102 8.36 11.78 -1.44
CA TYR A 102 9.00 13.07 -1.68
C TYR A 102 10.35 13.18 -0.99
N LEU A 103 10.42 12.86 0.30
CA LEU A 103 11.67 12.89 1.08
C LEU A 103 12.70 11.92 0.51
N ARG A 104 12.31 10.70 0.14
CA ARG A 104 13.22 9.73 -0.47
C ARG A 104 13.84 10.24 -1.77
N ARG A 105 13.13 11.04 -2.56
CA ARG A 105 13.64 11.63 -3.81
C ARG A 105 14.49 12.88 -3.57
N THR A 106 14.21 13.64 -2.51
CA THR A 106 14.83 14.95 -2.27
C THR A 106 15.97 14.93 -1.27
N LEU A 107 15.96 13.97 -0.34
CA LEU A 107 17.03 13.80 0.63
C LEU A 107 18.32 13.33 -0.06
N ARG A 108 19.43 13.87 0.42
CA ARG A 108 20.80 13.58 0.00
C ARG A 108 21.66 13.42 1.23
N ASP A 109 22.76 12.70 1.09
CA ASP A 109 23.74 12.53 2.16
C ASP A 109 24.18 13.90 2.71
N GLY A 110 24.19 14.01 4.04
CA GLY A 110 24.55 15.25 4.74
C GLY A 110 23.38 16.21 5.01
N LEU A 111 22.17 15.94 4.51
CA LEU A 111 20.98 16.72 4.89
C LEU A 111 20.48 16.33 6.29
N ARG A 112 19.97 17.32 7.01
CA ARG A 112 19.32 17.14 8.32
C ARG A 112 17.82 17.37 8.17
N VAL A 113 17.02 16.43 8.70
CA VAL A 113 15.58 16.58 8.83
C VAL A 113 15.29 17.20 10.19
N GLY A 114 14.50 18.27 10.22
CA GLY A 114 14.14 19.03 11.43
C GLY A 114 12.65 19.25 11.53
#